data_AF-A0A956P659-F1
#
_entry.id   AF-A0A956P659-F1
#
_cell.length_a   1.000
_cell.length_b   1.000
_cell.length_c   1.000
_cell.angle_alpha   90.00
_cell.angle_beta   90.00
_cell.angle_gamma   90.00
#
_symmetry.space_group_name_H-M   'P 1'
#
loop_
_entity.id
_entity.type
_entity.pdbx_description
1 polymer ?
#
loop_
_entity_poly.entity_id
_entity_poly.type
_entity_poly.pdbx_seq_one_letter_code
_entity_poly.pdbx_strand_id
1 'polypeptide(L)' 'MVDKLAKIWMDGRLVNWDEANVHILTHSLHYGLGVFEGIRCYDTTDGGAAIFRLDAHVDRLFDSAHIL' A
#
# COMPACT_ATOMS: atom_id res chain seq x y z
N MET A 1 4.42 3.59 14.31
CA MET A 1 4.64 4.27 13.00
C MET A 1 5.91 3.68 12.42
N VAL A 2 5.96 3.43 11.11
CA VAL A 2 7.12 2.78 10.46
C VAL A 2 8.24 3.82 10.26
N ASP A 3 9.50 3.39 10.31
CA ASP A 3 10.64 4.22 9.95
C ASP A 3 10.55 4.68 8.49
N LYS A 4 11.09 5.87 8.19
CA LYS A 4 11.10 6.38 6.82
C LYS A 4 11.89 5.44 5.91
N LEU A 5 11.27 5.01 4.82
CA LEU A 5 11.94 4.30 3.73
C LEU A 5 12.42 5.29 2.66
N ALA A 6 13.15 4.79 1.66
CA ALA A 6 13.66 5.64 0.58
C ALA A 6 12.56 6.06 -0.42
N LYS A 7 11.61 5.16 -0.73
CA LYS A 7 10.64 5.33 -1.81
C LYS A 7 9.25 4.84 -1.42
N ILE A 8 8.22 5.46 -1.99
CA ILE A 8 6.82 5.04 -1.94
C ILE A 8 6.29 4.97 -3.38
N TRP A 9 5.49 3.95 -3.70
CA TRP A 9 4.75 3.90 -4.96
C TRP A 9 3.47 4.71 -4.83
N MET A 10 3.30 5.74 -5.67
CA MET A 10 2.15 6.64 -5.67
C MET A 10 1.80 7.00 -7.12
N ASP A 11 0.55 6.74 -7.51
CA ASP A 11 -0.02 7.10 -8.82
C ASP A 11 0.85 6.70 -10.02
N GLY A 12 1.31 5.45 -10.04
CA GLY A 12 2.04 4.88 -11.17
C GLY A 12 3.56 5.06 -11.14
N ARG A 13 4.12 5.71 -10.11
CA ARG A 13 5.56 5.99 -10.02
C ARG A 13 6.13 5.86 -8.60
N LEU A 14 7.43 5.62 -8.51
CA LEU A 14 8.18 5.68 -7.25
C LEU A 14 8.58 7.12 -6.93
N VAL A 15 8.04 7.68 -5.84
CA VAL A 15 8.38 9.01 -5.31
C VAL A 15 9.26 8.89 -4.07
N ASN A 16 9.97 9.95 -3.69
CA ASN A 16 10.66 9.97 -2.40
C ASN A 16 9.62 9.91 -1.27
N TRP A 17 9.97 9.29 -0.14
CA TRP A 17 9.05 9.17 1.00
C TRP A 17 8.43 10.51 1.40
N ASP A 18 9.24 11.56 1.50
CA ASP A 18 8.80 12.89 1.92
C ASP A 18 7.95 13.63 0.88
N GLU A 19 7.85 13.09 -0.35
CA GLU A 19 7.03 13.64 -1.43
C GLU A 19 5.64 12.98 -1.51
N ALA A 20 5.44 11.84 -0.84
CA ALA A 20 4.17 11.11 -0.83
C ALA A 20 3.12 11.80 0.07
N ASN A 21 2.70 12.99 -0.34
CA ASN A 21 1.78 13.85 0.41
C ASN A 21 0.41 13.94 -0.27
N VAL A 22 -0.62 14.18 0.54
CA VAL A 22 -1.96 14.56 0.08
C VAL A 22 -2.37 15.87 0.73
N HIS A 23 -3.27 16.63 0.11
CA HIS A 23 -3.78 17.86 0.71
C HIS A 23 -4.66 17.55 1.93
N ILE A 24 -4.68 18.44 2.93
CA ILE A 24 -5.44 18.23 4.15
C ILE A 24 -6.95 18.09 3.91
N LEU A 25 -7.48 18.60 2.79
CA LEU A 25 -8.90 18.48 2.39
C LEU A 25 -9.21 17.20 1.58
N THR A 26 -8.36 16.18 1.65
CA THR A 26 -8.59 14.90 0.95
C THR A 26 -9.83 14.20 1.51
N HIS A 27 -10.77 13.85 0.64
CA HIS A 27 -12.07 13.28 1.03
C HIS A 27 -11.95 12.06 1.96
N SER A 28 -11.08 11.10 1.62
CA SER A 28 -10.86 9.89 2.43
C SER A 28 -10.37 10.19 3.86
N LEU A 29 -9.67 11.31 4.07
CA LEU A 29 -9.20 11.72 5.39
C LEU A 29 -10.33 12.26 6.28
N HIS A 30 -11.34 12.90 5.69
CA HIS A 30 -12.46 13.51 6.42
C HIS A 30 -13.65 12.57 6.55
N TYR A 31 -13.87 11.72 5.55
CA TYR A 31 -15.09 10.94 5.43
C TYR A 31 -14.86 9.42 5.46
N GLY A 32 -13.61 8.97 5.63
CA GLY A 32 -13.28 7.55 5.80
C GLY A 32 -13.48 6.67 4.57
N LEU A 33 -13.88 7.24 3.43
CA LEU A 33 -14.10 6.48 2.19
C LEU A 33 -12.76 6.16 1.52
N GLY A 34 -12.31 4.93 1.66
CA GLY A 34 -11.11 4.40 1.03
C GLY A 34 -10.89 2.94 1.42
N VAL A 35 -10.08 2.22 0.64
CA VAL A 35 -9.70 0.83 0.89
C VAL A 35 -8.18 0.71 1.01
N PHE A 36 -7.72 -0.28 1.76
CA PHE A 36 -6.30 -0.56 1.94
C PHE A 36 -6.08 -2.07 2.14
N GLU A 37 -4.82 -2.49 2.03
CA GLU A 37 -4.40 -3.85 2.27
C GLU A 37 -3.24 -3.95 3.27
N GLY A 38 -3.15 -5.11 3.91
CA GLY A 38 -2.05 -5.45 4.81
C GLY A 38 -1.29 -6.65 4.26
N ILE A 39 -0.14 -6.42 3.65
CA ILE A 39 0.66 -7.46 2.98
C ILE A 39 1.99 -7.65 3.73
N ARG A 40 2.45 -8.90 3.83
CA ARG A 40 3.74 -9.23 4.45
C ARG A 40 4.72 -9.85 3.45
N CYS A 41 5.98 -9.47 3.58
CA CYS A 41 7.12 -10.07 2.91
C CYS A 41 7.97 -10.80 3.96
N TYR A 42 8.49 -11.98 3.61
CA TYR A 42 9.26 -12.84 4.51
C TYR A 42 10.56 -13.27 3.83
N ASP A 43 11.61 -13.43 4.63
CA ASP A 43 12.83 -14.10 4.18
C ASP A 43 12.52 -15.56 3.85
N THR A 44 13.07 -16.04 2.74
CA THR A 44 12.91 -17.42 2.28
C THR A 44 14.16 -18.25 2.62
N THR A 45 14.00 -19.57 2.68
CA THR A 45 15.09 -20.48 3.10
C THR A 45 16.29 -20.49 2.14
N ASP A 46 16.12 -19.99 0.92
CA ASP A 46 17.17 -19.81 -0.09
C ASP A 46 17.89 -18.45 0.01
N GLY A 47 17.58 -17.64 1.03
CA GLY A 47 18.16 -16.33 1.25
C GLY A 47 17.50 -15.20 0.44
N GLY A 48 16.39 -15.49 -0.25
CA GLY A 48 15.56 -14.49 -0.90
C GLY A 48 14.52 -13.85 0.03
N ALA A 49 13.62 -13.08 -0.57
CA ALA A 49 12.43 -12.55 0.11
C ALA A 49 11.20 -12.76 -0.78
N ALA A 50 10.08 -13.17 -0.18
CA ALA A 50 8.84 -13.44 -0.90
C ALA A 50 7.63 -12.81 -0.22
N ILE A 51 6.72 -12.28 -1.03
CA ILE A 51 5.44 -11.76 -0.57
C ILE A 51 4.46 -12.93 -0.41
N PHE A 52 3.88 -13.07 0.77
CA PHE A 52 2.94 -14.16 1.04
C PHE A 52 1.55 -13.84 0.46
N ARG A 53 1.08 -14.68 -0.46
CA ARG A 53 -0.26 -14.61 -1.09
C ARG A 53 -0.57 -13.27 -1.77
N LEU A 54 0.39 -12.69 -2.48
CA LEU A 54 0.23 -11.39 -3.16
C LEU A 54 -1.06 -11.30 -3.98
N ASP A 55 -1.32 -12.27 -4.87
CA ASP A 55 -2.48 -12.24 -5.78
C ASP A 55 -3.80 -12.15 -5.01
N ALA A 56 -3.95 -12.94 -3.93
CA ALA A 56 -5.18 -12.93 -3.12
C ALA A 56 -5.39 -11.60 -2.38
N HIS A 57 -4.31 -10.91 -1.99
CA HIS A 57 -4.42 -9.57 -1.40
C HIS A 57 -4.78 -8.52 -2.46
N VAL A 58 -4.22 -8.62 -3.67
CA VAL A 58 -4.53 -7.71 -4.78
C VAL A 58 -5.99 -7.88 -5.22
N ASP A 59 -6.46 -9.12 -5.40
CA ASP A 59 -7.85 -9.40 -5.75
C ASP A 59 -8.80 -8.79 -4.72
N ARG A 60 -8.52 -8.98 -3.42
CA ARG A 60 -9.33 -8.40 -2.34
C ARG A 60 -9.29 -6.87 -2.29
N LEU A 61 -8.16 -6.26 -2.63
CA LEU A 61 -8.07 -4.79 -2.74
C LEU A 61 -9.03 -4.27 -3.82
N PHE A 62 -9.05 -4.91 -5.00
CA PHE A 62 -9.94 -4.56 -6.09
C PHE A 62 -11.41 -4.85 -5.76
N ASP A 63 -11.71 -5.99 -5.12
CA ASP A 63 -13.06 -6.31 -4.65
C ASP A 63 -13.56 -5.28 -3.62
N SER A 64 -12.70 -4.86 -2.70
CA SER A 64 -13.05 -3.83 -1.71
C SER A 64 -13.35 -2.49 -2.39
N ALA A 65 -12.55 -2.12 -3.40
CA ALA A 65 -12.80 -0.91 -4.20
C ALA A 65 -14.07 -1.00 -5.04
N HIS A 66 -14.48 -2.21 -5.46
CA HIS A 66 -15.71 -2.45 -6.21
C HIS A 66 -16.98 -2.34 -5.34
N ILE A 67 -16.87 -2.63 -4.04
CA ILE A 67 -17.99 -2.55 -3.08
C ILE A 67 -18.33 -1.09 -2.72
N LEU A 68 -17.33 -0.21 -2.69
CA LEU A 68 -17.51 1.23 -2.41
C LEU A 68 -18.05 2.00 -3.63
#